data_AF-A0A6C7E3K0-F1
#
_entry.id   AF-A0A6C7E3K0-F1
#
_cell.length_a   1.000
_cell.length_b   1.000
_cell.length_c   1.000
_cell.angle_alpha   90.00
_cell.angle_beta   90.00
_cell.angle_gamma   90.00
#
_symmetry.space_group_name_H-M   'P 1'
#
loop_
_entity.id
_entity.type
_entity.pdbx_description
1 polymer ?
#
loop_
_entity_poly.entity_id
_entity_poly.type
_entity_poly.pdbx_seq_one_letter_code
_entity_poly.pdbx_strand_id
1 'polypeptide(L)'
;MSSTIRSGRDLDQLAELEEERRFLLRSLRDLEKEHDAGDVDDADYETLKDGYTSRAADVLRQIEAGQRKLAPKQPRRWSRTIAVVAAVALGSAGIGIALAQAWGERGANQEITGFTPGDDVRAVLASARAALNDGNFPAANELFFRVVESEQERGVDNPEALAYYGWTLALGTRDNLDAASSAQQLELALLALDRAIDMDETYADPYCFIAIIESSFRDDPVRALPFVEDCESRNPPADMADLIGAFADEIRADAAAADS
;
A
#
# COMPACT_ATOMS: atom_id res chain seq x y z
N MET A 1 -16.76 9.59 -21.17
CA MET A 1 -17.74 9.17 -20.15
C MET A 1 -17.92 7.65 -20.05
N SER A 2 -17.97 6.85 -21.13
CA SER A 2 -18.10 5.38 -21.03
C SER A 2 -16.84 4.61 -20.59
N SER A 3 -15.64 5.18 -20.76
CA SER A 3 -14.37 4.50 -20.40
C SER A 3 -14.10 4.50 -18.90
N THR A 4 -14.39 5.60 -18.20
CA THR A 4 -14.20 5.75 -16.75
C THR A 4 -15.12 4.83 -15.96
N ILE A 5 -16.39 4.70 -16.39
CA ILE A 5 -17.37 3.77 -15.77
C ILE A 5 -16.95 2.31 -15.96
N ARG A 6 -16.29 1.99 -17.08
CA ARG A 6 -15.78 0.63 -17.33
C ARG A 6 -14.55 0.34 -16.47
N SER A 7 -13.62 1.29 -16.39
CA SER A 7 -12.42 1.17 -15.56
C SER A 7 -12.75 1.08 -14.07
N GLY A 8 -13.75 1.83 -13.58
CA GLY A 8 -14.23 1.72 -12.20
C GLY A 8 -14.78 0.33 -11.90
N ARG A 9 -15.64 -0.22 -12.78
CA ARG A 9 -16.19 -1.56 -12.60
C ARG A 9 -15.14 -2.67 -12.68
N ASP A 10 -14.13 -2.51 -13.53
CA ASP A 10 -13.02 -3.46 -13.64
C ASP A 10 -12.14 -3.44 -12.36
N LEU A 11 -12.02 -2.29 -11.69
CA LEU A 11 -11.34 -2.16 -10.39
C LEU A 11 -12.18 -2.72 -9.24
N ASP A 12 -13.49 -2.44 -9.21
CA ASP A 12 -14.42 -3.01 -8.20
C ASP A 12 -14.41 -4.55 -8.25
N GLN A 13 -14.42 -5.12 -9.47
CA GLN A 13 -14.33 -6.56 -9.67
C GLN A 13 -12.98 -7.13 -9.21
N LEU A 14 -11.89 -6.38 -9.40
CA LEU A 14 -10.56 -6.77 -8.93
C LEU A 14 -10.48 -6.75 -7.39
N ALA A 15 -11.10 -5.77 -6.74
CA ALA A 15 -11.19 -5.70 -5.29
C ALA A 15 -11.96 -6.89 -4.70
N GLU A 16 -13.13 -7.22 -5.24
CA GLU A 16 -13.94 -8.37 -4.82
C GLU A 16 -13.16 -9.70 -4.94
N LEU A 17 -12.41 -9.87 -6.04
CA LEU A 17 -11.56 -11.04 -6.22
C LEU A 17 -10.39 -11.09 -5.23
N GLU A 18 -9.79 -9.95 -4.86
CA GLU A 18 -8.73 -9.89 -3.84
C GLU A 18 -9.26 -10.22 -2.43
N GLU A 19 -10.48 -9.82 -2.11
CA GLU A 19 -11.15 -10.22 -0.86
C GLU A 19 -11.41 -11.73 -0.82
N GLU A 20 -11.95 -12.27 -1.92
CA GLU A 20 -12.21 -13.71 -2.04
C GLU A 20 -10.91 -14.51 -1.91
N ARG A 21 -9.83 -14.05 -2.57
CA ARG A 21 -8.49 -14.63 -2.42
C ARG A 21 -8.06 -14.64 -0.94
N ARG A 22 -8.20 -13.51 -0.23
CA ARG A 22 -7.79 -13.41 1.18
C ARG A 22 -8.60 -14.35 2.07
N PHE A 23 -9.90 -14.46 1.83
CA PHE A 23 -10.76 -15.41 2.51
C PHE A 23 -10.29 -16.85 2.28
N LEU A 24 -10.08 -17.25 1.02
CA LEU A 24 -9.68 -18.62 0.66
C LEU A 24 -8.32 -19.01 1.26
N LEU A 25 -7.33 -18.10 1.24
CA LEU A 25 -6.02 -18.34 1.84
C LEU A 25 -6.05 -18.38 3.38
N ARG A 26 -7.00 -17.68 4.00
CA ARG A 26 -7.25 -17.80 5.45
C ARG A 26 -7.90 -19.15 5.76
N SER A 27 -8.95 -19.53 5.03
CA SER A 27 -9.63 -20.81 5.19
C SER A 27 -8.71 -22.01 4.95
N LEU A 28 -7.77 -21.93 4.01
CA LEU A 28 -6.76 -22.97 3.80
C LEU A 28 -5.82 -23.13 5.01
N ARG A 29 -5.38 -22.02 5.63
CA ARG A 29 -4.55 -22.07 6.84
C ARG A 29 -5.31 -22.55 8.07
N ASP A 30 -6.57 -22.17 8.18
CA ASP A 30 -7.44 -22.62 9.26
C ASP A 30 -7.72 -24.13 9.13
N LEU A 31 -8.02 -24.61 7.92
CA LEU A 31 -8.14 -26.04 7.60
C LEU A 31 -6.84 -26.82 7.87
N GLU A 32 -5.71 -26.23 7.49
CA GLU A 32 -4.34 -26.49 7.94
C GLU A 32 -4.26 -26.98 9.40
N LYS A 33 -4.67 -26.05 10.25
CA LYS A 33 -4.55 -26.11 11.70
C LYS A 33 -5.58 -27.05 12.32
N GLU A 34 -6.79 -27.11 11.78
CA GLU A 34 -7.84 -28.04 12.22
C GLU A 34 -7.47 -29.49 11.92
N HIS A 35 -6.82 -29.76 10.77
CA HIS A 35 -6.27 -31.08 10.45
C HIS A 35 -5.12 -31.47 11.36
N ASP A 36 -4.14 -30.56 11.58
CA ASP A 36 -3.03 -30.78 12.51
C ASP A 36 -3.51 -31.03 13.97
N ALA A 37 -4.63 -30.41 14.36
CA ALA A 37 -5.26 -30.63 15.66
C ALA A 37 -6.04 -31.95 15.76
N GLY A 38 -6.27 -32.63 14.63
CA GLY A 38 -7.08 -33.84 14.53
C GLY A 38 -8.59 -33.59 14.58
N ASP A 39 -9.03 -32.34 14.38
CA ASP A 39 -10.45 -31.96 14.34
C ASP A 39 -11.11 -32.29 12.99
N VAL A 40 -10.29 -32.50 11.95
CA VAL A 40 -10.70 -32.92 10.60
C VAL A 40 -9.92 -34.18 10.20
N ASP A 41 -10.60 -35.19 9.67
CA ASP A 41 -9.92 -36.41 9.20
C ASP A 41 -9.24 -36.24 7.84
N ASP A 42 -8.30 -37.14 7.52
CA ASP A 42 -7.48 -37.05 6.30
C ASP A 42 -8.30 -37.01 5.00
N ALA A 43 -9.42 -37.74 4.94
CA ALA A 43 -10.23 -37.81 3.72
C ALA A 43 -11.04 -36.54 3.49
N ASP A 44 -11.60 -35.98 4.57
CA ASP A 44 -12.32 -34.71 4.55
C ASP A 44 -11.36 -33.54 4.32
N TYR A 45 -10.16 -33.57 4.92
CA TYR A 45 -9.11 -32.58 4.72
C TYR A 45 -8.70 -32.48 3.25
N GLU A 46 -8.33 -33.59 2.61
CA GLU A 46 -7.90 -33.60 1.20
C GLU A 46 -9.02 -33.09 0.28
N THR A 47 -10.28 -33.50 0.54
CA THR A 47 -11.44 -33.07 -0.24
C THR A 47 -11.67 -31.55 -0.13
N LEU A 48 -11.63 -31.00 1.08
CA LEU A 48 -11.82 -29.57 1.32
C LEU A 48 -10.64 -28.75 0.78
N LYS A 49 -9.41 -29.22 0.99
CA LYS A 49 -8.18 -28.59 0.51
C LYS A 49 -8.15 -28.49 -1.00
N ASP A 50 -8.51 -29.54 -1.72
CA ASP A 50 -8.60 -29.54 -3.18
C ASP A 50 -9.63 -28.52 -3.68
N GLY A 51 -10.79 -28.46 -3.01
CA GLY A 51 -11.84 -27.49 -3.31
C GLY A 51 -11.40 -26.03 -3.14
N TYR A 52 -10.78 -25.72 -2.00
CA TYR A 52 -10.26 -24.37 -1.73
C TYR A 52 -9.08 -24.01 -2.63
N THR A 53 -8.16 -24.95 -2.89
CA THR A 53 -7.00 -24.74 -3.76
C THR A 53 -7.42 -24.47 -5.21
N SER A 54 -8.38 -25.24 -5.72
CA SER A 54 -8.92 -25.06 -7.07
C SER A 54 -9.59 -23.69 -7.23
N ARG A 55 -10.40 -23.27 -6.24
CA ARG A 55 -11.05 -21.95 -6.25
C ARG A 55 -10.05 -20.81 -6.13
N ALA A 56 -9.04 -20.94 -5.26
CA ALA A 56 -7.98 -19.96 -5.12
C ALA A 56 -7.19 -19.79 -6.43
N ALA A 57 -6.85 -20.91 -7.09
CA ALA A 57 -6.18 -20.88 -8.38
C ALA A 57 -7.04 -20.19 -9.46
N ASP A 58 -8.36 -20.34 -9.42
CA ASP A 58 -9.26 -19.69 -10.36
C ASP A 58 -9.36 -18.17 -10.12
N VAL A 59 -9.58 -17.75 -8.88
CA VAL A 59 -9.60 -16.34 -8.48
C VAL A 59 -8.29 -15.65 -8.86
N LEU A 60 -7.13 -16.27 -8.61
CA LEU A 60 -5.82 -15.74 -8.99
C LEU A 60 -5.68 -15.53 -10.50
N ARG A 61 -6.18 -16.45 -11.33
CA ARG A 61 -6.19 -16.26 -12.80
C ARG A 61 -7.10 -15.14 -13.25
N GLN A 62 -8.24 -14.94 -12.58
CA GLN A 62 -9.18 -13.87 -12.89
C GLN A 62 -8.61 -12.49 -12.53
N ILE A 63 -7.94 -12.38 -11.39
CA ILE A 63 -7.17 -11.19 -10.97
C ILE A 63 -6.12 -10.86 -12.04
N GLU A 64 -5.31 -11.85 -12.43
CA GLU A 64 -4.26 -11.66 -13.44
C GLU A 64 -4.84 -11.25 -14.81
N ALA A 65 -5.96 -11.84 -15.21
CA ALA A 65 -6.65 -11.50 -16.46
C ALA A 65 -7.28 -10.10 -16.42
N GLY A 66 -7.80 -9.66 -15.26
CA GLY A 66 -8.29 -8.30 -15.02
C GLY A 66 -7.15 -7.29 -15.12
N GLN A 67 -6.03 -7.56 -14.47
CA GLN A 67 -4.82 -6.73 -14.50
C GLN A 67 -4.23 -6.60 -15.91
N ARG A 68 -4.16 -7.68 -16.68
CA ARG A 68 -3.63 -7.67 -18.07
C ARG A 68 -4.44 -6.83 -19.05
N LYS A 69 -5.74 -6.63 -18.80
CA LYS A 69 -6.59 -5.75 -19.63
C LYS A 69 -6.25 -4.27 -19.42
N LEU A 70 -5.46 -3.94 -18.38
CA LEU A 70 -5.17 -2.58 -17.95
C LEU A 70 -3.74 -2.10 -18.32
N ALA A 71 -2.84 -2.92 -18.90
CA ALA A 71 -1.40 -2.59 -19.05
C ALA A 71 -0.77 -2.68 -20.49
N PRO A 72 0.15 -1.77 -20.89
CA PRO A 72 1.09 -1.91 -22.04
C PRO A 72 2.59 -2.11 -21.64
N LYS A 73 3.51 -2.52 -22.56
CA LYS A 73 4.79 -3.28 -22.25
C LYS A 73 6.11 -2.70 -22.83
N GLN A 74 7.27 -2.69 -22.10
CA GLN A 74 8.70 -2.76 -22.59
C GLN A 74 9.80 -2.93 -21.47
N PRO A 75 11.09 -3.33 -21.76
CA PRO A 75 12.04 -3.96 -20.80
C PRO A 75 13.35 -3.17 -20.42
N ARG A 76 14.06 -3.58 -19.33
CA ARG A 76 15.23 -2.90 -18.68
C ARG A 76 16.41 -3.83 -18.23
N ARG A 77 17.57 -3.24 -17.82
CA ARG A 77 18.90 -3.86 -17.47
C ARG A 77 19.34 -3.68 -15.99
N TRP A 78 20.21 -4.57 -15.49
CA TRP A 78 20.34 -5.02 -14.08
C TRP A 78 21.55 -4.55 -13.22
N SER A 79 22.40 -3.61 -13.65
CA SER A 79 23.65 -3.32 -12.93
C SER A 79 23.55 -2.33 -11.74
N ARG A 80 22.41 -1.65 -11.56
CA ARG A 80 22.25 -0.56 -10.57
C ARG A 80 21.75 -1.01 -9.20
N THR A 81 21.18 -2.22 -9.11
CA THR A 81 20.54 -2.76 -7.90
C THR A 81 21.50 -2.97 -6.73
N ILE A 82 22.82 -3.03 -6.98
CA ILE A 82 23.84 -3.30 -5.94
C ILE A 82 24.17 -2.03 -5.14
N ALA A 83 23.99 -0.82 -5.69
CA ALA A 83 24.35 0.42 -5.02
C ALA A 83 23.35 0.83 -3.91
N VAL A 84 22.06 0.55 -4.13
CA VAL A 84 20.95 0.95 -3.24
C VAL A 84 21.03 0.23 -1.88
N VAL A 85 21.48 -1.02 -1.86
CA VAL A 85 21.61 -1.82 -0.63
C VAL A 85 22.65 -1.23 0.34
N ALA A 86 23.68 -0.55 -0.17
CA ALA A 86 24.72 0.05 0.67
C ALA A 86 24.29 1.38 1.32
N ALA A 87 23.40 2.14 0.68
CA ALA A 87 22.94 3.43 1.19
C ALA A 87 21.91 3.29 2.32
N VAL A 88 20.98 2.33 2.21
CA VAL A 88 19.94 2.08 3.22
C VAL A 88 20.53 1.56 4.55
N ALA A 89 21.64 0.82 4.49
CA ALA A 89 22.31 0.32 5.70
C ALA A 89 22.98 1.43 6.54
N LEU A 90 23.25 2.61 5.97
CA LEU A 90 23.90 3.72 6.68
C LEU A 90 22.90 4.74 7.26
N GLY A 91 21.63 4.70 6.86
CA GLY A 91 20.56 5.57 7.38
C GLY A 91 19.93 5.11 8.71
N SER A 92 20.36 3.98 9.29
CA SER A 92 19.72 3.33 10.45
C SER A 92 20.53 3.42 11.75
N ALA A 93 21.23 4.55 11.98
CA ALA A 93 21.88 4.82 13.27
C ALA A 93 21.68 6.29 13.74
N GLY A 94 20.50 6.56 14.33
CA GLY A 94 20.15 7.76 15.08
C GLY A 94 18.66 8.07 14.89
N ILE A 95 17.75 7.96 15.87
CA ILE A 95 17.81 8.23 17.31
C ILE A 95 16.80 7.30 18.02
N GLY A 96 17.20 6.72 19.16
CA GLY A 96 16.29 6.09 20.11
C GLY A 96 16.10 6.95 21.38
N ILE A 97 14.85 6.94 21.87
CA ILE A 97 14.34 7.28 23.22
C ILE A 97 13.90 8.73 23.49
N ALA A 98 12.57 8.94 23.54
CA ALA A 98 11.76 9.68 24.56
C ALA A 98 10.33 9.86 23.95
N LEU A 99 9.21 9.33 24.45
CA LEU A 99 8.70 9.26 25.82
C LEU A 99 7.72 8.07 25.98
N ALA A 100 8.01 7.19 26.92
CA ALA A 100 7.00 6.40 27.60
C ALA A 100 6.43 7.24 28.74
N GLN A 101 5.35 8.00 28.52
CA GLN A 101 4.33 8.40 29.53
C GLN A 101 3.13 9.07 28.84
N ALA A 102 2.24 8.25 28.29
CA ALA A 102 0.84 8.63 28.05
C ALA A 102 -0.07 7.43 28.38
N TRP A 103 0.06 6.91 29.60
CA TRP A 103 -1.05 6.17 30.20
C TRP A 103 -1.99 7.20 30.80
N GLY A 104 -3.09 7.44 30.11
CA GLY A 104 -4.28 8.03 30.68
C GLY A 104 -5.43 7.06 30.52
N GLU A 105 -5.65 6.18 31.50
CA GLU A 105 -6.99 5.62 31.70
C GLU A 105 -7.98 6.77 31.93
N ARG A 106 -8.83 7.03 30.94
CA ARG A 106 -10.13 7.72 31.06
C ARG A 106 -11.04 7.16 29.94
N GLY A 107 -12.11 6.41 30.20
CA GLY A 107 -12.64 5.97 31.48
C GLY A 107 -13.61 4.80 31.36
N ALA A 108 -13.66 4.01 32.42
CA ALA A 108 -14.89 3.36 32.82
C ALA A 108 -15.95 4.45 33.06
N ASN A 109 -17.13 4.29 32.46
CA ASN A 109 -18.38 5.07 32.67
C ASN A 109 -18.76 6.14 31.62
N GLN A 110 -18.62 5.88 30.31
CA GLN A 110 -19.49 6.53 29.32
C GLN A 110 -20.17 5.54 28.37
N GLU A 111 -21.45 5.36 28.69
CA GLU A 111 -22.62 5.15 27.83
C GLU A 111 -22.67 4.04 26.76
N ILE A 112 -23.64 3.16 26.99
CA ILE A 112 -24.31 2.21 26.09
C ILE A 112 -25.04 2.91 24.91
N THR A 113 -24.61 4.09 24.45
CA THR A 113 -25.31 4.84 23.39
C THR A 113 -24.37 5.30 22.27
N GLY A 114 -24.48 4.62 21.13
CA GLY A 114 -24.03 5.09 19.82
C GLY A 114 -22.74 4.46 19.29
N PHE A 115 -22.82 3.24 18.74
CA PHE A 115 -21.80 2.77 17.80
C PHE A 115 -21.91 3.59 16.50
N THR A 116 -21.17 4.67 16.39
CA THR A 116 -21.03 5.42 15.14
C THR A 116 -19.89 4.83 14.31
N PRO A 117 -20.14 4.36 13.07
CA PRO A 117 -19.10 3.79 12.21
C PRO A 117 -17.83 4.66 12.04
N GLY A 118 -17.97 5.99 12.13
CA GLY A 118 -16.82 6.91 12.01
C GLY A 118 -15.85 6.89 13.21
N ASP A 119 -16.25 6.41 14.39
CA ASP A 119 -15.32 6.21 15.51
C ASP A 119 -14.45 4.96 15.32
N ASP A 120 -14.97 3.95 14.60
CA ASP A 120 -14.20 2.77 14.16
C ASP A 120 -13.14 3.18 13.12
N VAL A 121 -13.51 3.99 12.12
CA VAL A 121 -12.56 4.48 11.10
C VAL A 121 -11.37 5.23 11.69
N ARG A 122 -11.61 6.13 12.67
CA ARG A 122 -10.51 6.85 13.34
C ARG A 122 -9.58 5.92 14.10
N ALA A 123 -10.13 4.89 14.75
CA ALA A 123 -9.34 3.89 15.45
C ALA A 123 -8.50 3.05 14.46
N VAL A 124 -9.10 2.61 13.34
CA VAL A 124 -8.40 1.85 12.30
C VAL A 124 -7.28 2.67 11.66
N LEU A 125 -7.51 3.96 11.38
CA LEU A 125 -6.48 4.84 10.83
C LEU A 125 -5.30 5.04 11.80
N ALA A 126 -5.58 5.15 13.10
CA ALA A 126 -4.51 5.19 14.12
C ALA A 126 -3.70 3.88 14.15
N SER A 127 -4.36 2.73 14.05
CA SER A 127 -3.69 1.42 13.93
C SER A 127 -2.87 1.29 12.64
N ALA A 128 -3.36 1.82 11.52
CA ALA A 128 -2.64 1.81 10.24
C ALA A 128 -1.31 2.58 10.34
N ARG A 129 -1.33 3.78 10.93
CA ARG A 129 -0.12 4.58 11.16
C ARG A 129 0.84 3.90 12.14
N ALA A 130 0.33 3.24 13.18
CA ALA A 130 1.18 2.46 14.09
C ALA A 130 1.91 1.33 13.36
N ALA A 131 1.19 0.54 12.56
CA ALA A 131 1.79 -0.53 11.77
C ALA A 131 2.82 -0.01 10.75
N LEU A 132 2.56 1.15 10.13
CA LEU A 132 3.50 1.81 9.22
C LEU A 132 4.80 2.20 9.95
N ASN A 133 4.68 2.82 11.12
CA ASN A 133 5.83 3.23 11.93
C ASN A 133 6.66 2.05 12.44
N ASP A 134 6.00 0.91 12.69
CA ASP A 134 6.66 -0.35 13.06
C ASP A 134 7.33 -1.07 11.86
N GLY A 135 7.20 -0.53 10.64
CA GLY A 135 7.71 -1.14 9.42
C GLY A 135 6.90 -2.34 8.92
N ASN A 136 5.74 -2.60 9.52
CA ASN A 136 4.84 -3.67 9.09
C ASN A 136 3.94 -3.18 7.94
N PHE A 137 4.55 -3.01 6.77
CA PHE A 137 3.86 -2.48 5.58
C PHE A 137 2.66 -3.34 5.12
N PRO A 138 2.71 -4.70 5.17
CA PRO A 138 1.54 -5.50 4.84
C PRO A 138 0.33 -5.23 5.74
N ALA A 139 0.55 -5.15 7.07
CA ALA A 139 -0.54 -4.84 8.00
C ALA A 139 -1.03 -3.40 7.85
N ALA A 140 -0.11 -2.44 7.66
CA ALA A 140 -0.47 -1.05 7.41
C ALA A 140 -1.33 -0.90 6.14
N ASN A 141 -0.94 -1.57 5.05
CA ASN A 141 -1.67 -1.55 3.78
C ASN A 141 -3.10 -2.08 3.93
N GLU A 142 -3.29 -3.21 4.63
CA GLU A 142 -4.62 -3.76 4.90
C GLU A 142 -5.49 -2.79 5.72
N LEU A 143 -4.91 -2.12 6.72
CA LEU A 143 -5.63 -1.17 7.56
C LEU A 143 -5.99 0.12 6.82
N PHE A 144 -5.09 0.66 5.98
CA PHE A 144 -5.42 1.81 5.13
C PHE A 144 -6.50 1.46 4.09
N PHE A 145 -6.44 0.27 3.49
CA PHE A 145 -7.48 -0.21 2.57
C PHE A 145 -8.85 -0.27 3.25
N ARG A 146 -8.93 -0.82 4.47
CA ARG A 146 -10.19 -0.83 5.25
C ARG A 146 -10.77 0.56 5.51
N VAL A 147 -9.91 1.57 5.73
CA VAL A 147 -10.36 2.96 5.89
C VAL A 147 -10.95 3.48 4.57
N VAL A 148 -10.28 3.21 3.44
CA VAL A 148 -10.76 3.60 2.11
C VAL A 148 -12.14 3.01 1.84
N GLU A 149 -12.33 1.71 2.07
CA GLU A 149 -13.63 1.05 1.88
C GLU A 149 -14.72 1.65 2.77
N SER A 150 -14.46 1.78 4.06
CA SER A 150 -15.46 2.27 5.01
C SER A 150 -15.88 3.72 4.71
N GLU A 151 -14.93 4.59 4.32
CA GLU A 151 -15.24 5.97 3.93
C GLU A 151 -15.96 6.03 2.57
N GLN A 152 -15.59 5.16 1.62
CA GLN A 152 -16.28 5.05 0.32
C GLN A 152 -17.75 4.64 0.48
N GLU A 153 -18.05 3.66 1.32
CA GLU A 153 -19.42 3.24 1.65
C GLU A 153 -20.25 4.40 2.25
N ARG A 154 -19.58 5.27 2.99
CA ARG A 154 -20.15 6.49 3.58
C ARG A 154 -20.26 7.64 2.58
N GLY A 155 -19.74 7.49 1.36
CA GLY A 155 -19.66 8.53 0.35
C GLY A 155 -18.72 9.68 0.72
N VAL A 156 -17.71 9.40 1.55
CA VAL A 156 -16.72 10.37 2.00
C VAL A 156 -15.38 10.05 1.35
N ASP A 157 -14.78 11.07 0.75
CA ASP A 157 -13.43 10.98 0.21
C ASP A 157 -12.40 11.11 1.34
N ASN A 158 -11.45 10.18 1.40
CA ASN A 158 -10.31 10.23 2.31
C ASN A 158 -8.98 10.15 1.54
N PRO A 159 -8.44 11.30 1.08
CA PRO A 159 -7.19 11.34 0.31
C PRO A 159 -5.99 10.81 1.11
N GLU A 160 -5.98 11.01 2.43
CA GLU A 160 -4.92 10.49 3.30
C GLU A 160 -4.85 8.97 3.25
N ALA A 161 -5.97 8.28 3.52
CA ALA A 161 -5.99 6.83 3.56
C ALA A 161 -5.58 6.20 2.23
N LEU A 162 -6.01 6.80 1.11
CA LEU A 162 -5.65 6.32 -0.21
C LEU A 162 -4.17 6.56 -0.55
N ALA A 163 -3.62 7.71 -0.16
CA ALA A 163 -2.21 8.01 -0.35
C ALA A 163 -1.31 7.03 0.41
N TYR A 164 -1.62 6.79 1.68
CA TYR A 164 -0.85 5.86 2.50
C TYR A 164 -1.10 4.39 2.11
N TYR A 165 -2.25 4.05 1.54
CA TYR A 165 -2.45 2.76 0.86
C TYR A 165 -1.47 2.60 -0.31
N GLY A 166 -1.40 3.58 -1.22
CA GLY A 166 -0.45 3.56 -2.34
C GLY A 166 1.00 3.48 -1.87
N TRP A 167 1.38 4.28 -0.89
CA TRP A 167 2.73 4.28 -0.32
C TRP A 167 3.13 2.94 0.31
N THR A 168 2.28 2.36 1.16
CA THR A 168 2.54 1.05 1.77
C THR A 168 2.57 -0.08 0.75
N LEU A 169 1.78 0.05 -0.33
CA LEU A 169 1.79 -0.90 -1.44
C LEU A 169 3.14 -0.86 -2.18
N ALA A 170 3.70 0.33 -2.44
CA ALA A 170 5.03 0.47 -3.03
C ALA A 170 6.14 -0.05 -2.10
N LEU A 171 6.09 0.26 -0.80
CA LEU A 171 7.07 -0.25 0.17
C LEU A 171 7.10 -1.78 0.23
N GLY A 172 5.94 -2.43 0.07
CA GLY A 172 5.83 -3.89 0.04
C GLY A 172 6.57 -4.57 -1.12
N THR A 173 6.98 -3.84 -2.16
CA THR A 173 7.70 -4.44 -3.29
C THR A 173 9.19 -4.65 -3.02
N ARG A 174 9.75 -4.04 -1.96
CA ARG A 174 11.19 -4.08 -1.66
C ARG A 174 11.72 -5.49 -1.39
N ASP A 175 10.91 -6.32 -0.75
CA ASP A 175 11.28 -7.68 -0.36
C ASP A 175 10.79 -8.74 -1.36
N ASN A 176 10.11 -8.33 -2.43
CA ASN A 176 9.56 -9.24 -3.43
C ASN A 176 10.62 -9.58 -4.49
N LEU A 177 10.90 -10.88 -4.63
CA LEU A 177 11.90 -11.42 -5.55
C LEU A 177 11.41 -11.48 -7.01
N ASP A 178 10.10 -11.41 -7.24
CA ASP A 178 9.53 -11.39 -8.57
C ASP A 178 9.37 -9.95 -9.07
N ALA A 179 10.26 -9.56 -9.99
CA ALA A 179 10.27 -8.24 -10.59
C ALA A 179 8.98 -7.91 -11.37
N ALA A 180 8.29 -8.93 -11.92
CA ALA A 180 7.07 -8.69 -12.69
C ALA A 180 5.89 -8.29 -11.78
N SER A 181 5.70 -9.00 -10.67
CA SER A 181 4.69 -8.63 -9.68
C SER A 181 5.04 -7.31 -8.96
N SER A 182 6.32 -7.07 -8.64
CA SER A 182 6.75 -5.79 -8.07
C SER A 182 6.44 -4.60 -8.99
N ALA A 183 6.66 -4.73 -10.31
CA ALA A 183 6.34 -3.67 -11.25
C ALA A 183 4.84 -3.37 -11.33
N GLN A 184 3.99 -4.40 -11.36
CA GLN A 184 2.53 -4.23 -11.35
C GLN A 184 2.05 -3.58 -10.06
N GLN A 185 2.63 -3.99 -8.93
CA GLN A 185 2.29 -3.43 -7.62
C GLN A 185 2.70 -1.94 -7.50
N LEU A 186 3.83 -1.55 -8.10
CA LEU A 186 4.24 -0.13 -8.18
C LEU A 186 3.29 0.69 -9.07
N GLU A 187 2.78 0.12 -10.16
CA GLU A 187 1.79 0.81 -10.99
C GLU A 187 0.47 1.02 -10.24
N LEU A 188 0.01 0.03 -9.49
CA LEU A 188 -1.16 0.18 -8.60
C LEU A 188 -0.93 1.21 -7.51
N ALA A 189 0.28 1.27 -6.94
CA ALA A 189 0.64 2.27 -5.95
C ALA A 189 0.56 3.69 -6.52
N LEU A 190 1.13 3.91 -7.71
CA LEU A 190 1.06 5.20 -8.40
C LEU A 190 -0.38 5.58 -8.76
N LEU A 191 -1.21 4.62 -9.22
CA LEU A 191 -2.62 4.87 -9.50
C LEU A 191 -3.40 5.33 -8.26
N ALA A 192 -3.13 4.73 -7.10
CA ALA A 192 -3.75 5.15 -5.84
C ALA A 192 -3.31 6.57 -5.44
N LEU A 193 -2.03 6.90 -5.62
CA LEU A 193 -1.48 8.22 -5.31
C LEU A 193 -2.03 9.30 -6.24
N ASP A 194 -2.11 9.03 -7.54
CA ASP A 194 -2.76 9.93 -8.52
C ASP A 194 -4.23 10.16 -8.15
N ARG A 195 -4.95 9.11 -7.74
CA ARG A 195 -6.35 9.26 -7.29
C ARG A 195 -6.46 10.09 -6.01
N ALA A 196 -5.49 9.99 -5.08
CA ALA A 196 -5.46 10.82 -3.89
C ALA A 196 -5.22 12.31 -4.24
N ILE A 197 -4.40 12.60 -5.24
CA ILE A 197 -4.23 13.95 -5.81
C ILE A 197 -5.54 14.46 -6.41
N ASP A 198 -6.23 13.63 -7.19
CA ASP A 198 -7.54 13.99 -7.76
C ASP A 198 -8.61 14.28 -6.69
N MET A 199 -8.47 13.72 -5.48
CA MET A 199 -9.38 13.98 -4.35
C MET A 199 -9.05 15.30 -3.65
N ASP A 200 -7.75 15.60 -3.47
CA ASP A 200 -7.28 16.83 -2.86
C ASP A 200 -5.92 17.24 -3.45
N GLU A 201 -5.94 18.17 -4.40
CA GLU A 201 -4.73 18.69 -5.04
C GLU A 201 -3.82 19.46 -4.07
N THR A 202 -4.32 19.88 -2.91
CA THR A 202 -3.54 20.60 -1.90
C THR A 202 -2.82 19.66 -0.94
N TYR A 203 -3.20 18.39 -0.91
CA TYR A 203 -2.57 17.39 -0.08
C TYR A 203 -1.19 17.04 -0.64
N ALA A 204 -0.14 17.33 0.11
CA ALA A 204 1.24 17.27 -0.39
C ALA A 204 1.79 15.84 -0.48
N ASP A 205 1.45 14.98 0.49
CA ASP A 205 2.06 13.65 0.68
C ASP A 205 2.05 12.77 -0.59
N PRO A 206 0.96 12.68 -1.38
CA PRO A 206 0.97 11.88 -2.60
C PRO A 206 2.05 12.30 -3.58
N TYR A 207 2.29 13.60 -3.74
CA TYR A 207 3.35 14.12 -4.61
C TYR A 207 4.73 13.69 -4.08
N CYS A 208 4.94 13.81 -2.76
CA CYS A 208 6.19 13.39 -2.12
C CYS A 208 6.44 11.88 -2.33
N PHE A 209 5.41 11.05 -2.17
CA PHE A 209 5.50 9.61 -2.38
C PHE A 209 5.76 9.24 -3.84
N ILE A 210 5.08 9.88 -4.80
CA ILE A 210 5.32 9.63 -6.23
C ILE A 210 6.77 9.98 -6.60
N ALA A 211 7.30 11.12 -6.12
CA ALA A 211 8.70 11.49 -6.34
C ALA A 211 9.67 10.39 -5.86
N ILE A 212 9.46 9.88 -4.64
CA ILE A 212 10.30 8.82 -4.08
C ILE A 212 10.11 7.52 -4.84
N ILE A 213 8.90 7.17 -5.27
CA ILE A 213 8.63 5.95 -6.04
C ILE A 213 9.33 6.00 -7.40
N GLU A 214 9.16 7.09 -8.14
CA GLU A 214 9.75 7.24 -9.47
C GLU A 214 11.28 7.20 -9.40
N SER A 215 11.87 7.90 -8.43
CA SER A 215 13.32 7.88 -8.23
C SER A 215 13.84 6.54 -7.69
N SER A 216 13.33 6.09 -6.54
CA SER A 216 13.93 4.98 -5.78
C SER A 216 13.52 3.59 -6.27
N PHE A 217 12.35 3.46 -6.87
CA PHE A 217 11.82 2.16 -7.30
C PHE A 217 11.86 2.01 -8.82
N ARG A 218 11.66 3.11 -9.56
CA ARG A 218 11.66 3.10 -11.03
C ARG A 218 12.96 3.60 -11.65
N ASP A 219 13.87 4.18 -10.86
CA ASP A 219 15.15 4.73 -11.31
C ASP A 219 14.95 5.78 -12.41
N ASP A 220 13.93 6.62 -12.24
CA ASP A 220 13.51 7.68 -13.17
C ASP A 220 13.49 9.05 -12.46
N PRO A 221 14.67 9.66 -12.22
CA PRO A 221 14.79 10.94 -11.53
C PRO A 221 14.18 12.10 -12.35
N VAL A 222 14.18 12.00 -13.68
CA VAL A 222 13.55 13.00 -14.55
C VAL A 222 12.04 13.02 -14.35
N ARG A 223 11.41 11.85 -14.23
CA ARG A 223 10.00 11.74 -13.91
C ARG A 223 9.68 12.11 -12.46
N ALA A 224 10.61 11.86 -11.53
CA ALA A 224 10.46 12.21 -10.12
C ALA A 224 10.52 13.73 -9.84
N LEU A 225 11.38 14.46 -10.56
CA LEU A 225 11.66 15.88 -10.32
C LEU A 225 10.41 16.77 -10.20
N PRO A 226 9.45 16.77 -11.15
CA PRO A 226 8.26 17.63 -11.02
C PRO A 226 7.45 17.34 -9.74
N PHE A 227 7.43 16.09 -9.27
CA PHE A 227 6.74 15.73 -8.05
C PHE A 227 7.47 16.19 -6.78
N VAL A 228 8.81 16.32 -6.81
CA VAL A 228 9.57 16.97 -5.73
C VAL A 228 9.15 18.43 -5.61
N GLU A 229 9.12 19.15 -6.72
CA GLU A 229 8.74 20.57 -6.78
C GLU A 229 7.28 20.77 -6.32
N ASP A 230 6.37 19.90 -6.78
CA ASP A 230 4.98 19.92 -6.38
C ASP A 230 4.78 19.62 -4.89
N CYS A 231 5.48 18.62 -4.35
CA CYS A 231 5.47 18.29 -2.93
C CYS A 231 5.90 19.51 -2.09
N GLU A 232 7.08 20.08 -2.37
CA GLU A 232 7.64 21.18 -1.59
C GLU A 232 6.79 22.46 -1.68
N SER A 233 6.26 22.78 -2.87
CA SER A 233 5.42 23.97 -3.07
C SER A 233 4.11 23.92 -2.26
N ARG A 234 3.65 22.72 -1.89
CA ARG A 234 2.46 22.49 -1.05
C ARG A 234 2.76 22.52 0.45
N ASN A 235 4.01 22.76 0.85
CA ASN A 235 4.44 22.88 2.24
C ASN A 235 4.02 21.65 3.07
N PRO A 236 4.62 20.48 2.81
CA PRO A 236 4.23 19.23 3.44
C PRO A 236 4.45 19.28 4.96
N PRO A 237 3.79 18.40 5.73
CA PRO A 237 4.09 18.20 7.16
C PRO A 237 5.59 17.97 7.41
N ALA A 238 6.10 18.34 8.59
CA ALA A 238 7.54 18.35 8.86
C ALA A 238 8.21 16.99 8.65
N ASP A 239 7.55 15.91 9.06
CA ASP A 239 8.00 14.53 8.84
C ASP A 239 8.05 14.16 7.35
N MET A 240 7.10 14.63 6.54
CA MET A 240 7.14 14.46 5.09
C MET A 240 8.19 15.35 4.43
N ALA A 241 8.39 16.58 4.91
CA ALA A 241 9.44 17.48 4.44
C ALA A 241 10.84 16.88 4.71
N ASP A 242 11.04 16.29 5.89
CA ASP A 242 12.27 15.58 6.23
C ASP A 242 12.46 14.34 5.35
N LEU A 243 11.39 13.57 5.10
CA LEU A 243 11.41 12.39 4.23
C LEU A 243 11.82 12.76 2.80
N ILE A 244 11.12 13.69 2.15
CA ILE A 244 11.42 14.08 0.77
C ILE A 244 12.78 14.78 0.67
N GLY A 245 13.16 15.55 1.69
CA GLY A 245 14.46 16.23 1.76
C GLY A 245 15.65 15.26 1.68
N ALA A 246 15.49 14.02 2.15
CA ALA A 246 16.52 12.98 2.03
C ALA A 246 16.78 12.53 0.58
N PHE A 247 15.86 12.79 -0.35
CA PHE A 247 15.96 12.38 -1.76
C PHE A 247 16.06 13.57 -2.74
N ALA A 248 15.50 14.73 -2.37
CA ALA A 248 15.26 15.84 -3.29
C ALA A 248 16.53 16.36 -3.98
N ASP A 249 17.63 16.51 -3.24
CA ASP A 249 18.89 17.01 -3.81
C ASP A 249 19.53 16.01 -4.79
N GLU A 250 19.46 14.72 -4.48
CA GLU A 250 19.94 13.66 -5.37
C GLU A 250 19.08 13.59 -6.64
N ILE A 251 17.75 13.63 -6.51
CA ILE A 251 16.82 13.63 -7.65
C ILE A 251 17.12 14.80 -8.60
N ARG A 252 17.31 16.01 -8.07
CA ARG A 252 17.63 17.20 -8.89
C ARG A 252 18.96 17.04 -9.62
N ALA A 253 19.99 16.56 -8.93
CA ALA A 253 21.31 16.35 -9.53
C ALA A 253 21.26 15.31 -10.65
N ASP A 254 20.59 14.18 -10.41
CA ASP A 254 20.49 13.09 -11.37
C ASP A 254 19.61 13.44 -12.58
N ALA A 255 18.51 14.18 -12.37
CA ALA A 255 17.67 14.67 -13.45
C ALA A 255 18.45 15.64 -14.37
N ALA A 256 19.20 16.58 -13.77
CA ALA A 256 20.02 17.52 -14.53
C ALA A 256 21.14 16.82 -15.33
N ALA A 257 21.72 15.75 -14.79
CA ALA A 257 22.72 14.94 -15.49
C ALA A 257 22.14 14.07 -16.62
N ALA A 258 20.86 13.72 -16.57
CA ALA A 258 20.18 12.96 -17.61
C ALA A 258 19.84 13.80 -18.85
N ASP A 259 19.72 15.12 -18.70
CA ASP A 259 19.41 16.08 -19.77
C ASP A 259 20.66 16.64 -20.49
N SER A 260 21.87 16.35 -19.99
CA SER A 260 23.16 16.83 -20.54
C SER A 260 23.82 15.84 -21.51
#